data_AF-A0A6B2DE44-F1
#
_entry.id   AF-A0A6B2DE44-F1
#
_cell.length_a   1.000
_cell.length_b   1.000
_cell.length_c   1.000
_cell.angle_alpha   90.00
_cell.angle_beta   90.00
_cell.angle_gamma   90.00
#
_symmetry.space_group_name_H-M   'P 1'
#
loop_
_entity.id
_entity.type
_entity.pdbx_description
1 polymer ?
#
loop_
_entity_poly.entity_id
_entity_poly.type
_entity_poly.pdbx_seq_one_letter_code
_entity_poly.pdbx_strand_id
1 'polypeptide(L)'
;MYPLEDVVSDKICALYTGYGAGGVGTSTRYKDLVDLILIAVKSTLPGEFTHRIVHLEAERRRTTGTPVRFPDRFAAPGEDWTGGYAGAARGVGALPSDLRTLDGAFALADAFITPLVQPAPPPGLWYPSERTWR
;
A
#
# COMPACT_ATOMS: atom_id res chain seq x y z
N MET A 1 -21.71 1.10 -2.02
CA MET A 1 -20.61 0.18 -1.71
C MET A 1 -19.38 0.72 -2.44
N TYR A 2 -18.29 0.99 -1.74
CA TYR A 2 -17.08 1.53 -2.36
C TYR A 2 -16.21 0.35 -2.83
N PRO A 3 -15.82 0.26 -4.12
CA PRO A 3 -15.00 -0.83 -4.64
C PRO A 3 -13.68 -0.98 -3.87
N LEU A 4 -13.18 -2.21 -3.76
CA LEU A 4 -11.98 -2.49 -2.99
C LEU A 4 -10.73 -1.89 -3.64
N GLU A 5 -10.72 -1.83 -4.96
CA GLU A 5 -9.69 -1.23 -5.80
C GLU A 5 -9.55 0.26 -5.52
N ASP A 6 -10.66 0.95 -5.28
CA ASP A 6 -10.65 2.36 -4.91
C ASP A 6 -10.07 2.55 -3.49
N VAL A 7 -10.38 1.65 -2.55
CA VAL A 7 -9.74 1.65 -1.21
C VAL A 7 -8.23 1.44 -1.31
N VAL A 8 -7.81 0.47 -2.12
CA VAL A 8 -6.39 0.16 -2.34
C VAL A 8 -5.69 1.37 -2.96
N SER A 9 -6.31 1.97 -3.98
CA SER A 9 -5.80 3.16 -4.65
C SER A 9 -5.64 4.35 -3.70
N ASP A 10 -6.67 4.65 -2.90
CA ASP A 10 -6.63 5.73 -1.91
C ASP A 10 -5.47 5.55 -0.93
N LYS A 11 -5.30 4.32 -0.41
CA LYS A 11 -4.25 3.97 0.56
C LYS A 11 -2.85 4.00 -0.03
N ILE A 12 -2.64 3.43 -1.21
CA ILE A 12 -1.36 3.49 -1.91
C ILE A 12 -0.98 4.93 -2.22
N CYS A 13 -1.91 5.73 -2.75
CA CYS A 13 -1.64 7.13 -3.03
C CYS A 13 -1.35 7.92 -1.76
N ALA A 14 -2.07 7.66 -0.66
CA ALA A 14 -1.83 8.31 0.62
C ALA A 14 -0.49 7.93 1.25
N LEU A 15 -0.06 6.68 1.08
CA LEU A 15 1.24 6.17 1.52
C LEU A 15 2.39 6.92 0.85
N TYR A 16 2.22 7.28 -0.42
CA TYR A 16 3.22 7.95 -1.25
C TYR A 16 2.97 9.44 -1.50
N THR A 17 2.07 10.06 -0.74
CA THR A 17 1.91 11.52 -0.73
C THR A 17 3.07 12.16 0.04
N GLY A 18 3.78 13.09 -0.60
CA GLY A 18 4.88 13.82 0.04
C GLY A 18 4.41 14.77 1.14
N TYR A 19 5.17 14.84 2.25
CA TYR A 19 4.95 15.80 3.33
C TYR A 19 5.79 17.07 3.11
N GLY A 20 5.17 18.11 2.56
CA GLY A 20 5.64 19.50 2.58
C GLY A 20 6.89 19.85 1.75
N ALA A 21 7.10 21.15 1.52
CA ALA A 21 8.34 21.70 0.97
C ALA A 21 9.46 21.61 2.03
N GLY A 22 10.05 20.42 2.19
CA GLY A 22 11.09 20.18 3.19
C GLY A 22 11.13 18.77 3.77
N GLY A 23 10.11 17.93 3.55
CA GLY A 23 10.21 16.48 3.74
C GLY A 23 10.42 15.96 5.17
N VAL A 24 10.17 16.75 6.23
CA VAL A 24 10.33 16.29 7.61
C VAL A 24 8.99 16.34 8.35
N GLY A 25 8.22 15.26 8.23
CA GLY A 25 7.10 14.94 9.11
C GLY A 25 6.96 13.43 9.21
N THR A 26 6.82 12.91 10.43
CA THR A 26 6.63 11.47 10.68
C THR A 26 5.30 11.04 10.05
N SER A 27 5.37 10.42 8.87
CA SER A 27 4.18 9.93 8.16
C SER A 27 3.46 8.89 9.03
N THR A 28 2.25 9.20 9.50
CA THR A 28 1.41 8.31 10.32
C THR A 28 0.64 7.28 9.49
N ARG A 29 1.05 7.10 8.23
CA ARG A 29 0.43 6.23 7.23
C ARG A 29 0.69 4.74 7.46
N TYR A 30 1.30 4.36 8.59
CA TYR A 30 1.48 2.96 8.97
C TYR A 30 0.14 2.22 9.08
N LYS A 31 -0.97 2.92 9.40
CA LYS A 31 -2.33 2.33 9.35
C LYS A 31 -2.76 1.98 7.92
N ASP A 32 -2.43 2.82 6.94
CA ASP A 32 -2.73 2.54 5.54
C ASP A 32 -1.95 1.30 5.05
N LEU A 33 -0.72 1.12 5.51
CA LEU A 33 0.03 -0.12 5.26
C LEU A 33 -0.61 -1.33 5.94
N VAL A 34 -1.01 -1.24 7.22
CA VAL A 34 -1.73 -2.32 7.93
C VAL A 34 -2.98 -2.75 7.17
N ASP A 35 -3.75 -1.78 6.67
CA ASP A 35 -4.95 -2.05 5.88
C ASP A 35 -4.63 -2.70 4.53
N LEU A 36 -3.58 -2.24 3.82
CA LEU A 36 -3.12 -2.85 2.58
C LEU A 36 -2.66 -4.29 2.79
N ILE A 37 -1.94 -4.58 3.87
CA ILE A 37 -1.54 -5.94 4.25
C ILE A 37 -2.77 -6.80 4.56
N LEU A 38 -3.76 -6.25 5.27
CA LEU A 38 -5.00 -6.96 5.57
C LEU A 38 -5.78 -7.29 4.28
N ILE A 39 -5.82 -6.39 3.31
CA ILE A 39 -6.41 -6.63 1.98
C ILE A 39 -5.62 -7.72 1.26
N ALA A 40 -4.29 -7.61 1.23
CA ALA A 40 -3.42 -8.57 0.55
C ALA A 40 -3.56 -10.00 1.08
N VAL A 41 -3.86 -10.20 2.38
CA VAL A 41 -4.09 -11.55 2.92
C VAL A 41 -5.52 -12.06 2.79
N LYS A 42 -6.49 -11.24 2.37
CA LYS A 42 -7.92 -11.61 2.38
C LYS A 42 -8.61 -11.56 1.04
N SER A 43 -8.13 -10.74 0.11
CA SER A 43 -8.93 -10.32 -1.03
C SER A 43 -8.19 -10.52 -2.33
N THR A 44 -8.88 -11.12 -3.29
CA THR A 44 -8.43 -11.19 -4.69
C THR A 44 -8.78 -9.89 -5.40
N LEU A 45 -7.84 -9.38 -6.19
CA LEU A 45 -7.97 -8.12 -6.93
C LEU A 45 -7.52 -8.31 -8.38
N PRO A 46 -8.23 -7.73 -9.37
CA PRO A 46 -7.77 -7.73 -10.76
C PRO A 46 -6.58 -6.78 -10.93
N GLY A 47 -5.44 -7.30 -11.38
CA GLY A 47 -4.17 -6.57 -11.46
C GLY A 47 -4.24 -5.34 -12.37
N GLU A 48 -4.65 -5.52 -13.62
CA GLU A 48 -4.74 -4.42 -14.59
C GLU A 48 -5.75 -3.34 -14.17
N PHE A 49 -6.91 -3.75 -13.64
CA PHE A 49 -7.93 -2.80 -13.22
C PHE A 49 -7.49 -2.05 -11.96
N THR A 50 -6.96 -2.75 -10.94
CA THR A 50 -6.46 -2.11 -9.71
C THR A 50 -5.31 -1.14 -10.02
N HIS A 51 -4.36 -1.54 -10.85
CA HIS A 51 -3.27 -0.69 -11.33
C HIS A 51 -3.79 0.58 -11.99
N ARG A 52 -4.75 0.46 -12.91
CA ARG A 52 -5.38 1.60 -13.58
C ARG A 52 -5.98 2.58 -12.58
N ILE A 53 -6.73 2.10 -11.58
CA ILE A 53 -7.35 2.94 -10.55
C ILE A 53 -6.29 3.63 -9.68
N VAL A 54 -5.20 2.94 -9.32
CA VAL A 54 -4.05 3.51 -8.58
C VAL A 54 -3.42 4.66 -9.35
N HIS A 55 -3.16 4.48 -10.64
CA HIS A 55 -2.50 5.49 -11.46
C HIS A 55 -3.42 6.69 -11.78
N LEU A 56 -4.72 6.45 -12.00
CA LEU A 56 -5.70 7.53 -12.20
C LEU A 56 -5.84 8.41 -10.95
N GLU A 57 -5.91 7.80 -9.76
CA GLU A 57 -6.01 8.55 -8.51
C GLU A 57 -4.73 9.33 -8.21
N ALA A 58 -3.56 8.75 -8.48
CA ALA A 58 -2.29 9.46 -8.33
C ALA A 58 -2.23 10.69 -9.24
N GLU A 59 -2.68 10.57 -10.49
CA GLU A 59 -2.73 11.68 -11.43
C GLU A 59 -3.75 12.74 -11.01
N ARG A 60 -4.93 12.32 -10.55
CA ARG A 60 -5.95 13.23 -9.98
C ARG A 60 -5.39 14.01 -8.78
N ARG A 61 -4.62 13.37 -7.90
CA ARG A 61 -3.98 14.06 -6.76
C ARG A 61 -2.93 15.07 -7.22
N ARG A 62 -2.08 14.69 -8.18
CA ARG A 62 -1.05 15.59 -8.74
C ARG A 62 -1.68 16.83 -9.37
N THR A 63 -2.71 16.65 -10.19
CA THR A 63 -3.43 17.76 -10.86
C THR A 63 -4.18 18.67 -9.88
N THR A 64 -4.57 18.16 -8.71
CA THR A 64 -5.19 18.93 -7.63
C THR A 64 -4.18 19.50 -6.60
N GLY A 65 -2.88 19.41 -6.88
CA GLY A 65 -1.82 20.02 -6.06
C GLY A 65 -1.33 19.15 -4.89
N THR A 66 -1.71 17.88 -4.84
CA THR A 66 -1.21 16.90 -3.87
C THR A 66 -0.09 16.06 -4.49
N PRO A 67 1.18 16.23 -4.08
CA PRO A 67 2.29 15.52 -4.71
C PRO A 67 2.31 14.04 -4.32
N VAL A 68 2.11 13.15 -5.29
CA VAL A 68 2.23 11.69 -5.13
C VAL A 68 3.41 11.18 -5.95
N ARG A 69 4.38 10.53 -5.29
CA ARG A 69 5.59 9.99 -5.93
C ARG A 69 5.72 8.49 -5.69
N PHE A 70 5.50 7.70 -6.73
CA PHE A 70 5.72 6.26 -6.66
C PHE A 70 7.22 5.93 -6.65
N PRO A 71 7.66 5.02 -5.77
CA PRO A 71 9.02 4.47 -5.79
C PRO A 71 9.14 3.32 -6.80
N ASP A 72 10.37 2.94 -7.13
CA ASP A 72 10.65 1.77 -7.99
C ASP A 72 10.32 0.43 -7.30
N ARG A 73 10.21 0.43 -5.98
CA ARG A 73 9.85 -0.72 -5.15
C ARG A 73 9.23 -0.22 -3.85
N PHE A 74 8.47 -1.07 -3.19
CA PHE A 74 7.95 -0.77 -1.86
C PHE A 74 9.09 -0.32 -0.95
N ALA A 75 8.89 0.86 -0.36
CA ALA A 75 9.82 1.48 0.56
C ALA A 75 9.00 2.01 1.74
N ALA A 76 9.39 1.60 2.95
CA ALA A 76 8.78 2.14 4.17
C ALA A 76 9.15 3.64 4.31
N PRO A 77 8.19 4.54 4.61
CA PRO A 77 8.44 5.99 4.64
C PRO A 77 9.38 6.56 5.73
N GLY A 78 9.96 5.76 6.64
CA GLY A 78 10.95 6.26 7.62
C GLY A 78 11.25 5.30 8.78
N GLU A 79 12.31 5.59 9.55
CA GLU A 79 12.82 4.74 10.64
C GLU A 79 11.82 4.58 11.82
N ASP A 80 10.97 5.59 12.07
CA ASP A 80 9.96 5.57 13.14
C ASP A 80 8.77 4.62 12.86
N TRP A 81 8.72 3.98 11.70
CA TRP A 81 7.58 3.14 11.29
C TRP A 81 7.49 1.81 12.01
N THR A 82 8.59 1.25 12.50
CA THR A 82 8.60 -0.08 13.13
C THR A 82 7.67 -0.11 14.35
N GLY A 83 7.78 0.88 15.24
CA GLY A 83 6.92 1.00 16.41
C GLY A 83 5.48 1.37 16.06
N GLY A 84 5.29 2.34 15.15
CA GLY A 84 3.96 2.78 14.72
C GLY A 84 3.15 1.68 14.05
N TYR A 85 3.77 0.93 13.15
CA TYR A 85 3.17 -0.23 12.48
C TYR A 85 2.78 -1.30 13.49
N ALA A 86 3.71 -1.72 14.36
CA ALA A 86 3.43 -2.75 15.36
C ALA A 86 2.29 -2.35 16.31
N GLY A 87 2.25 -1.08 16.72
CA GLY A 87 1.15 -0.52 17.51
C GLY A 87 -0.19 -0.58 16.79
N ALA A 88 -0.25 -0.21 15.51
CA ALA A 88 -1.47 -0.27 14.72
C ALA A 88 -1.92 -1.72 14.42
N ALA A 89 -0.99 -2.62 14.14
CA ALA A 89 -1.29 -4.01 13.80
C ALA A 89 -1.72 -4.84 15.02
N ARG A 90 -1.31 -4.45 16.24
CA ARG A 90 -1.59 -5.21 17.47
C ARG A 90 -3.09 -5.49 17.69
N GLY A 91 -3.95 -4.55 17.34
CA GLY A 91 -5.42 -4.67 17.50
C GLY A 91 -6.13 -5.41 16.37
N VAL A 92 -5.45 -5.72 15.27
CA VAL A 92 -6.06 -6.33 14.08
C VAL A 92 -6.03 -7.84 14.22
N GLY A 93 -7.04 -8.41 14.89
CA GLY A 93 -7.11 -9.85 15.14
C GLY A 93 -7.10 -10.73 13.88
N ALA A 94 -7.49 -10.16 12.75
CA ALA A 94 -7.47 -10.81 11.44
C ALA A 94 -6.09 -10.86 10.76
N LEU A 95 -5.10 -10.12 11.26
CA LEU A 95 -3.73 -10.21 10.77
C LEU A 95 -2.99 -11.37 11.45
N PRO A 96 -2.36 -12.26 10.66
CA PRO A 96 -1.37 -13.22 11.15
C PRO A 96 -0.30 -12.55 12.02
N SER A 97 0.17 -13.25 13.06
CA SER A 97 1.09 -12.67 14.05
C SER A 97 2.43 -12.25 13.47
N ASP A 98 2.93 -12.99 12.48
CA ASP A 98 4.14 -12.68 11.71
C ASP A 98 4.02 -11.37 10.93
N LEU A 99 2.80 -11.01 10.49
CA LEU A 99 2.54 -9.77 9.75
C LEU A 99 2.25 -8.57 10.66
N ARG A 100 2.32 -8.72 11.99
CA ARG A 100 2.14 -7.62 12.95
C ARG A 100 3.42 -6.85 13.23
N THR A 101 4.53 -7.22 12.61
CA THR A 101 5.78 -6.45 12.58
C THR A 101 6.03 -5.93 11.17
N LEU A 102 6.70 -4.78 11.06
CA LEU A 102 7.02 -4.20 9.76
C LEU A 102 7.92 -5.14 8.94
N ASP A 103 8.93 -5.73 9.58
CA ASP A 103 9.85 -6.68 8.96
C ASP A 103 9.13 -7.91 8.42
N GLY A 104 8.19 -8.48 9.19
CA GLY A 104 7.44 -9.65 8.74
C GLY A 104 6.45 -9.32 7.62
N ALA A 105 5.91 -8.10 7.60
CA ALA A 105 5.02 -7.62 6.55
C ALA A 105 5.75 -7.18 5.27
N PHE A 106 7.05 -6.91 5.33
CA PHE A 106 7.79 -6.27 4.24
C PHE A 106 7.69 -7.05 2.92
N ALA A 107 7.95 -8.35 2.96
CA ALA A 107 7.94 -9.18 1.75
C ALA A 107 6.54 -9.23 1.10
N LEU A 108 5.49 -9.25 1.91
CA LEU A 108 4.11 -9.21 1.43
C LEU A 108 3.74 -7.82 0.87
N ALA A 109 4.14 -6.75 1.57
CA ALA A 109 3.96 -5.39 1.10
C ALA A 109 4.61 -5.18 -0.27
N ASP A 110 5.86 -5.64 -0.42
CA ASP A 110 6.61 -5.53 -1.66
C ASP A 110 5.94 -6.32 -2.80
N ALA A 111 5.60 -7.59 -2.56
CA ALA A 111 4.93 -8.43 -3.56
C ALA A 111 3.57 -7.86 -4.01
N PHE A 112 2.82 -7.25 -3.10
CA PHE A 112 1.50 -6.71 -3.39
C PHE A 112 1.55 -5.31 -4.02
N ILE A 113 2.30 -4.38 -3.40
CA ILE A 113 2.27 -2.95 -3.73
C ILE A 113 3.19 -2.62 -4.91
N THR A 114 4.39 -3.20 -4.98
CA THR A 114 5.38 -2.84 -6.01
C THR A 114 4.80 -2.96 -7.42
N PRO A 115 4.14 -4.07 -7.81
CA PRO A 115 3.57 -4.18 -9.14
C PRO A 115 2.48 -3.14 -9.44
N LEU A 116 1.74 -2.68 -8.43
CA LEU A 116 0.67 -1.68 -8.59
C LEU A 116 1.17 -0.25 -8.77
N VAL A 117 2.42 0.04 -8.42
CA VAL A 117 3.03 1.37 -8.56
C VAL A 117 4.04 1.47 -9.71
N GLN A 118 4.36 0.34 -10.34
CA GLN A 118 5.22 0.27 -11.51
C GLN A 118 4.52 0.80 -12.77
N PRO A 119 5.28 1.20 -13.82
CA PRO A 119 4.68 1.68 -15.07
C PRO A 119 3.77 0.65 -15.77
N ALA A 120 4.13 -0.63 -15.68
CA ALA A 120 3.36 -1.72 -16.27
C ALA A 120 2.49 -2.42 -15.21
N PRO A 121 1.24 -2.80 -15.55
CA PRO A 121 0.34 -3.48 -14.62
C PRO A 121 0.82 -4.91 -14.31
N PRO A 122 0.50 -5.45 -13.12
CA PRO A 122 0.63 -6.87 -12.87
C PRO A 122 -0.39 -7.66 -13.71
N PRO A 123 -0.03 -8.87 -14.17
CA PRO A 123 -0.96 -9.73 -14.89
C PRO A 123 -2.02 -10.31 -13.95
N GLY A 124 -3.16 -10.68 -14.52
CA GLY A 124 -4.16 -11.54 -13.89
C GLY A 124 -4.73 -10.98 -12.58
N LEU A 125 -4.76 -11.81 -11.56
CA LEU A 125 -5.35 -11.55 -10.25
C LEU A 125 -4.30 -11.64 -9.14
N TRP A 126 -4.50 -10.89 -8.07
CA TRP A 126 -3.81 -11.15 -6.82
C TRP A 126 -4.40 -12.39 -6.14
N TYR A 127 -3.54 -13.35 -5.76
CA TYR A 127 -3.92 -14.55 -5.03
C TYR A 127 -3.40 -14.49 -3.58
N PRO A 128 -4.26 -14.19 -2.58
CA PRO A 128 -3.84 -14.05 -1.19
C PRO A 128 -3.15 -15.28 -0.60
N SER A 129 -3.59 -16.48 -0.99
CA SER A 129 -2.99 -17.75 -0.56
C SER A 129 -1.56 -17.94 -1.02
N GLU A 130 -1.17 -17.28 -2.11
CA GLU A 130 0.12 -17.46 -2.76
C GLU A 130 0.97 -16.19 -2.73
N ARG A 131 0.39 -15.09 -2.25
CA ARG A 131 1.04 -13.77 -2.11
C ARG A 131 1.68 -13.33 -3.43
N THR A 132 0.98 -13.53 -4.54
CA THR A 132 1.48 -13.23 -5.88
C THR A 132 0.38 -12.78 -6.85
N TRP A 133 0.78 -12.02 -7.87
CA TRP A 133 -0.05 -11.66 -9.03
C TRP A 133 0.17 -12.68 -10.14
N ARG A 134 -0.90 -13.30 -10.66
CA ARG A 134 -0.82 -14.23 -11.79
C ARG A 134 -2.16 -14.49 -12.48
#